data_AF-A0A7V3BJE1-F1
#
_entry.id   AF-A0A7V3BJE1-F1
#
_cell.length_a   1.000
_cell.length_b   1.000
_cell.length_c   1.000
_cell.angle_alpha   90.00
_cell.angle_beta   90.00
_cell.angle_gamma   90.00
#
_symmetry.space_group_name_H-M   'P 1'
#
loop_
_entity.id
_entity.type
_entity.pdbx_description
1 polymer ?
#
loop_
_entity_poly.entity_id
_entity_poly.type
_entity_poly.pdbx_seq_one_letter_code
_entity_poly.pdbx_strand_id
1 'polypeptide(L)'
;MADRVRLRDRYVAELIQLAKSQHPEASVEVVPVPFEDEDAHILVYVPDSTSEADMDKLGEALTERSVEILQDTGLLILVGVYEASSRRPS
;
A
#
# COMPACT_ATOMS: atom_id res chain seq x y z
N MET A 1 11.76 14.21 -13.85
CA MET A 1 10.96 14.48 -12.62
C MET A 1 9.47 14.27 -12.84
N ALA A 2 8.80 14.96 -13.78
CA ALA A 2 7.35 14.81 -14.00
C ALA A 2 6.91 13.38 -14.35
N ASP A 3 7.73 12.62 -15.08
CA ASP A 3 7.39 11.25 -15.47
C ASP A 3 7.51 10.25 -14.32
N ARG A 4 8.48 10.45 -13.40
CA ARG A 4 8.60 9.60 -12.19
C ARG A 4 7.43 9.81 -11.25
N VAL A 5 6.99 11.06 -11.07
CA VAL A 5 5.79 11.39 -10.28
C VAL A 5 4.54 10.75 -10.88
N ARG A 6 4.33 10.87 -12.20
CA ARG A 6 3.20 10.22 -12.89
C ARG A 6 3.25 8.69 -12.77
N LEU A 7 4.44 8.11 -12.89
CA LEU A 7 4.63 6.66 -12.78
C LEU A 7 4.34 6.18 -11.36
N ARG A 8 4.84 6.89 -10.34
CA ARG A 8 4.52 6.65 -8.94
C ARG A 8 3.01 6.72 -8.71
N ASP A 9 2.36 7.80 -9.13
CA ASP A 9 0.93 8.01 -8.90
C ASP A 9 0.08 6.89 -9.55
N ARG A 10 0.50 6.40 -10.72
CA ARG A 10 -0.11 5.22 -11.37
C ARG A 10 -0.01 3.98 -10.48
N TYR A 11 1.18 3.65 -9.98
CA TYR A 11 1.38 2.44 -9.19
C TYR A 11 0.80 2.53 -7.78
N VAL A 12 0.78 3.73 -7.18
CA VAL A 12 0.04 3.98 -5.95
C VAL A 12 -1.45 3.70 -6.16
N ALA A 13 -2.04 4.20 -7.25
CA ALA A 13 -3.43 3.90 -7.57
C ALA A 13 -3.66 2.40 -7.81
N GLU A 14 -2.73 1.72 -8.48
CA GLU A 14 -2.79 0.28 -8.71
C GLU A 14 -2.80 -0.53 -7.41
N LEU A 15 -1.88 -0.23 -6.48
CA LEU A 15 -1.82 -0.90 -5.17
C LEU A 15 -3.05 -0.62 -4.31
N ILE A 16 -3.59 0.60 -4.37
CA ILE A 16 -4.88 0.95 -3.73
C ILE A 16 -6.01 0.08 -4.31
N GLN A 17 -6.08 -0.06 -5.64
CA GLN A 17 -7.09 -0.91 -6.29
C GLN A 17 -6.92 -2.38 -5.91
N LEU A 18 -5.69 -2.88 -5.83
CA LEU A 18 -5.42 -4.24 -5.38
C LEU A 18 -5.96 -4.48 -3.96
N ALA A 19 -5.64 -3.58 -3.02
CA ALA A 19 -6.17 -3.65 -1.66
C ALA A 19 -7.70 -3.63 -1.62
N LYS A 20 -8.32 -2.71 -2.37
CA LYS A 20 -9.78 -2.57 -2.46
C LYS A 20 -10.48 -3.72 -3.17
N SER A 21 -9.80 -4.44 -4.06
CA SER A 21 -10.38 -5.59 -4.75
C SER A 21 -10.57 -6.80 -3.83
N GLN A 22 -9.69 -6.94 -2.84
CA GLN A 22 -9.74 -8.02 -1.84
C GLN A 22 -10.57 -7.60 -0.61
N HIS A 23 -10.41 -6.36 -0.17
CA HIS A 23 -11.12 -5.77 0.97
C HIS A 23 -11.71 -4.40 0.57
N PRO A 24 -12.91 -4.38 -0.05
CA PRO A 24 -13.57 -3.13 -0.47
C PRO A 24 -13.77 -2.11 0.65
N GLU A 25 -13.96 -2.59 1.87
CA GLU A 25 -14.15 -1.81 3.09
C GLU A 25 -12.84 -1.26 3.69
N ALA A 26 -11.67 -1.70 3.22
CA ALA A 26 -10.38 -1.26 3.78
C ALA A 26 -10.18 0.26 3.61
N SER A 27 -9.78 0.98 4.65
CA SER A 27 -9.35 2.37 4.52
C SER A 27 -7.91 2.40 4.04
N VAL A 28 -7.59 3.22 3.03
CA VAL A 28 -6.22 3.34 2.52
C VAL A 28 -5.73 4.77 2.67
N GLU A 29 -4.51 4.92 3.16
CA GLU A 29 -3.84 6.19 3.39
C GLU A 29 -2.49 6.20 2.70
N VAL A 30 -2.18 7.25 1.95
CA VAL A 30 -0.84 7.47 1.39
C VAL A 30 -0.15 8.49 2.27
N VAL A 31 0.95 8.08 2.90
CA VAL A 31 1.69 8.95 3.83
C VAL A 31 2.23 10.16 3.06
N PRO A 32 1.99 11.40 3.53
CA PRO A 32 2.33 12.60 2.78
C PRO A 32 3.85 12.86 2.70
N VAL A 33 4.61 12.33 3.65
CA VAL A 33 6.07 12.42 3.68
C VAL A 33 6.62 10.98 3.74
N PRO A 34 7.13 10.45 2.61
CA PRO A 34 7.80 9.15 2.60
C PRO A 34 9.07 9.17 3.48
N PHE A 35 9.45 8.02 4.03
CA PHE A 35 10.67 7.89 4.81
C PHE A 35 11.89 7.67 3.88
N GLU A 36 13.01 8.34 4.18
CA GLU A 36 14.28 8.21 3.46
C GLU A 36 14.16 8.29 1.92
N ASP A 37 14.33 7.15 1.24
CA ASP A 37 14.38 7.01 -0.22
C ASP A 37 13.09 6.44 -0.82
N GLU A 38 12.04 6.28 -0.01
CA GLU A 38 10.72 5.86 -0.48
C GLU A 38 10.14 6.87 -1.48
N ASP A 39 9.59 6.37 -2.59
CA ASP A 39 8.79 7.18 -3.49
C ASP A 39 7.37 7.38 -2.95
N ALA A 40 6.84 6.39 -2.22
CA ALA A 40 5.55 6.45 -1.53
C ALA A 40 5.47 5.40 -0.41
N HIS A 41 4.59 5.66 0.56
CA HIS A 41 4.24 4.73 1.63
C HIS A 41 2.73 4.66 1.75
N ILE A 42 2.18 3.45 1.72
CA ILE A 42 0.74 3.18 1.76
C ILE A 42 0.41 2.41 3.03
N LEU A 43 -0.58 2.88 3.78
CA LEU A 43 -1.13 2.19 4.93
C LEU A 43 -2.54 1.71 4.58
N VAL A 44 -2.76 0.40 4.68
CA VAL A 44 -4.06 -0.25 4.45
C VAL A 44 -4.61 -0.71 5.80
N TYR A 45 -5.80 -0.23 6.14
CA TYR A 45 -6.51 -0.57 7.35
C TYR A 45 -7.72 -1.42 7.02
N VAL A 46 -7.69 -2.70 7.38
CA VAL A 46 -8.81 -3.63 7.20
C VAL A 46 -9.69 -3.68 8.46
N PRO A 47 -10.95 -4.17 8.39
CA PRO A 47 -11.78 -4.32 9.58
C PRO A 47 -11.10 -5.17 10.66
N ASP A 48 -11.31 -4.84 11.93
CA ASP A 48 -10.78 -5.62 13.07
C ASP A 48 -11.31 -7.08 13.12
N SER A 49 -12.37 -7.38 12.34
CA SER A 49 -12.89 -8.75 12.19
C SER A 49 -12.17 -9.57 11.11
N THR A 50 -11.22 -8.97 10.38
CA THR A 50 -10.44 -9.66 9.36
C THR A 50 -9.54 -10.67 10.04
N SER A 51 -9.49 -11.90 9.52
CA SER A 51 -8.62 -12.92 10.11
C SER A 51 -7.15 -12.59 9.86
N GLU A 52 -6.26 -12.96 10.78
CA GLU A 52 -4.80 -12.82 10.62
C GLU A 52 -4.34 -13.46 9.30
N ALA A 53 -4.85 -14.65 8.97
CA ALA A 53 -4.52 -15.34 7.73
C ALA A 53 -4.95 -14.58 6.46
N ASP A 54 -6.03 -13.79 6.51
CA ASP A 54 -6.45 -12.98 5.37
C ASP A 54 -5.68 -11.65 5.30
N MET A 55 -5.32 -11.08 6.46
CA MET A 55 -4.38 -9.96 6.54
C MET A 55 -3.01 -10.33 5.95
N ASP A 56 -2.49 -11.51 6.29
CA ASP A 56 -1.21 -12.01 5.78
C ASP A 56 -1.25 -12.20 4.27
N LYS A 57 -2.32 -12.82 3.73
CA LYS A 57 -2.49 -12.96 2.27
C LYS A 57 -2.55 -11.62 1.55
N LEU A 58 -3.27 -10.65 2.11
CA LEU A 58 -3.34 -9.31 1.54
C LEU A 58 -1.96 -8.63 1.58
N GLY A 59 -1.27 -8.74 2.71
CA GLY A 59 0.08 -8.22 2.90
C GLY A 59 1.08 -8.83 1.92
N GLU A 60 1.04 -10.14 1.73
CA GLU A 60 1.87 -10.87 0.77
C GLU A 60 1.60 -10.40 -0.66
N ALA A 61 0.32 -10.32 -1.08
CA ALA A 61 -0.04 -9.86 -2.42
C ALA A 61 0.41 -8.41 -2.70
N LEU A 62 0.25 -7.50 -1.73
CA LEU A 62 0.70 -6.12 -1.86
C LEU A 62 2.23 -6.00 -1.88
N THR A 63 2.92 -6.83 -1.10
CA THR A 63 4.39 -6.88 -1.02
C THR A 63 4.99 -7.44 -2.30
N GLU A 64 4.46 -8.55 -2.81
CA GLU A 64 4.89 -9.15 -4.07
C GLU A 64 4.75 -8.11 -5.19
N ARG A 65 3.59 -7.45 -5.27
CA ARG A 65 3.37 -6.45 -6.31
C ARG A 65 4.28 -5.23 -6.17
N SER A 66 4.54 -4.74 -4.95
CA SER A 66 5.43 -3.60 -4.75
C SER A 66 6.90 -3.93 -5.08
N VAL A 67 7.33 -5.17 -4.82
CA VAL A 67 8.66 -5.66 -5.21
C VAL A 67 8.80 -5.75 -6.74
N GLU A 68 7.79 -6.24 -7.46
CA GLU A 68 7.79 -6.23 -8.93
C GLU A 68 7.93 -4.80 -9.48
N ILE A 69 7.16 -3.85 -8.92
CA ILE A 69 7.23 -2.43 -9.29
C ILE A 69 8.65 -1.88 -9.07
N LEU A 70 9.26 -2.19 -7.92
CA LEU A 70 10.63 -1.78 -7.62
C LEU A 70 11.63 -2.33 -8.64
N GLN A 71 11.53 -3.62 -8.98
CA GLN A 71 12.42 -4.26 -9.95
C GLN A 71 12.26 -3.69 -11.37
N ASP A 72 11.02 -3.45 -11.80
CA ASP A 72 10.71 -2.98 -13.15
C ASP A 72 11.01 -1.49 -13.36
N THR A 73 10.86 -0.68 -12.31
CA THR A 73 10.80 0.79 -12.45
C THR A 73 11.76 1.55 -11.55
N GLY A 74 12.35 0.87 -10.56
CA GLY A 74 13.15 1.49 -9.51
C GLY A 74 12.34 2.41 -8.58
N LEU A 75 11.01 2.23 -8.49
CA LEU A 75 10.17 2.94 -7.52
C LEU A 75 10.08 2.14 -6.22
N LEU A 76 10.51 2.72 -5.10
CA LEU A 76 10.37 2.12 -3.78
C LEU A 76 9.03 2.55 -3.18
N ILE A 77 8.02 1.68 -3.26
CA ILE A 77 6.69 1.92 -2.67
C ILE A 77 6.45 0.89 -1.57
N LEU A 78 6.38 1.34 -0.33
CA LEU A 78 6.06 0.44 0.79
C LEU A 78 4.57 0.37 1.04
N VAL A 79 4.09 -0.80 1.45
CA VAL A 79 2.69 -1.02 1.80
C VAL A 79 2.61 -1.81 3.10
N GLY A 80 1.92 -1.25 4.10
CA GLY A 80 1.63 -1.92 5.36
C GLY A 80 0.15 -2.24 5.49
N VAL A 81 -0.18 -3.39 6.06
CA VAL A 81 -1.56 -3.83 6.35
C VAL A 81 -1.75 -3.91 7.86
N TYR A 82 -2.82 -3.29 8.34
CA TYR A 82 -3.12 -3.16 9.76
C TYR A 82 -4.61 -3.34 10.02
N GLU A 83 -4.95 -3.67 11.26
CA GLU A 83 -6.32 -3.58 11.76
C GLU A 83 -6.77 -2.11 11.84
N ALA A 84 -8.06 -1.85 11.63
CA ALA A 84 -8.63 -0.50 11.69
C ALA A 84 -8.37 0.20 13.03
N SER A 85 -8.41 -0.55 14.12
CA SER A 85 -8.09 -0.08 15.48
C SER A 85 -6.63 0.39 15.65
N SER A 86 -5.71 -0.06 14.79
CA SER A 86 -4.31 0.38 14.79
C SER A 86 -4.12 1.78 14.17
N ARG A 87 -5.16 2.36 13.56
CA ARG A 87 -5.08 3.69 12.97
C ARG A 87 -4.93 4.75 14.06
N ARG A 88 -3.75 5.38 14.13
CA ARG A 88 -3.52 6.53 15.00
C ARG A 88 -4.11 7.79 14.33
N PRO A 89 -4.79 8.67 15.09
CA PRO A 89 -5.14 9.99 14.57
C PRO A 89 -3.85 10.75 14.26
N SER A 90 -3.76 11.27 13.04
CA SER A 90 -2.70 12.17 12.58
C SER A 90 -2.82 13.57 13.17
#